data_AF-A0A8S3UCV8-F1
#
_entry.id   AF-A0A8S3UCV8-F1
#
_cell.length_a   1.000
_cell.length_b   1.000
_cell.length_c   1.000
_cell.angle_alpha   90.00
_cell.angle_beta   90.00
_cell.angle_gamma   90.00
#
_symmetry.space_group_name_H-M   'P 1'
#
loop_
_entity.id
_entity.type
_entity.pdbx_description
1 polymer ?
#
loop_
_entity_poly.entity_id
_entity_poly.type
_entity_poly.pdbx_seq_one_letter_code
_entity_poly.pdbx_strand_id
1 'polypeptide(L)'
;MAIKCSLIEEMEEALEQLLKAVKEFIRMYCITFHTDFLIGSTVKADWGSKSVTTVEDNFILHIATVHRIPPYWSTKYDEYKIVCSLYYANKKIELDRMTSFKAINNTGLCDRILWDEWINFEKVILMALPRETRLCLTLYGQKSVATNTNSPANATDKLQTVLGGVTIQLYSQKEELIRGSHLVPLRMHAAADPLLPIGSVIQNDTVLMQINFPDFGCHVEFPTVMTSKISQKKSFNSLLPEIQEIIKAVMEKDCISSFIIERCQADELGILWQYRHYLYDYSNLLPWILQGQINWDFSHLSEIK
;
A
#
# COMPACT_ATOMS: atom_id res chain seq x y z
N MET A 1 29.19 -47.14 0.14
CA MET A 1 29.98 -45.96 0.57
C MET A 1 29.51 -44.70 -0.13
N ALA A 2 29.36 -44.69 -1.46
CA ALA A 2 28.84 -43.54 -2.22
C ALA A 2 27.45 -43.01 -1.76
N ILE A 3 26.50 -43.89 -1.45
CA ILE A 3 25.14 -43.50 -0.98
C ILE A 3 25.17 -42.82 0.41
N LYS A 4 26.22 -43.09 1.21
CA LYS A 4 26.35 -42.50 2.55
C LYS A 4 26.97 -41.11 2.49
N CYS A 5 27.75 -40.81 1.45
CA CYS A 5 28.29 -39.49 1.19
C CYS A 5 27.22 -38.55 0.62
N SER A 6 26.40 -39.02 -0.32
CA SER A 6 25.31 -38.21 -0.90
C SER A 6 24.28 -37.77 0.14
N LEU A 7 23.95 -38.64 1.10
CA LEU A 7 22.98 -38.32 2.15
C LEU A 7 23.53 -37.30 3.17
N ILE A 8 24.84 -37.27 3.39
CA ILE A 8 25.48 -36.25 4.24
C ILE A 8 25.47 -34.90 3.54
N GLU A 9 25.81 -34.86 2.24
CA GLU A 9 25.75 -33.66 1.42
C GLU A 9 24.31 -33.07 1.36
N GLU A 10 23.30 -33.91 1.16
CA GLU A 10 21.88 -33.49 1.21
C GLU A 10 21.48 -32.92 2.58
N MET A 11 21.98 -33.51 3.67
CA MET A 11 21.72 -32.99 5.02
C MET A 11 22.43 -31.67 5.29
N GLU A 12 23.66 -31.51 4.81
CA GLU A 12 24.41 -30.26 4.90
C GLU A 12 23.71 -29.15 4.13
N GLU A 13 23.26 -29.42 2.90
CA GLU A 13 22.49 -28.46 2.10
C GLU A 13 21.17 -28.08 2.78
N ALA A 14 20.41 -29.06 3.30
CA ALA A 14 19.18 -28.80 4.03
C ALA A 14 19.42 -27.95 5.29
N LEU A 15 20.52 -28.20 6.01
CA LEU A 15 20.91 -27.42 7.18
C LEU A 15 21.28 -25.98 6.80
N GLU A 16 22.02 -25.78 5.71
CA GLU A 16 22.36 -24.46 5.19
C GLU A 16 21.12 -23.68 4.76
N GLN A 17 20.20 -24.32 4.04
CA GLN A 17 18.93 -23.73 3.64
C GLN A 17 18.09 -23.34 4.87
N LEU A 18 18.01 -24.22 5.88
CA LEU A 18 17.31 -23.92 7.13
C LEU A 18 17.96 -22.74 7.86
N LEU A 19 19.29 -22.72 7.95
CA LEU A 19 20.03 -21.66 8.63
C LEU A 19 19.86 -20.31 7.91
N LYS A 20 19.82 -20.31 6.58
CA LYS A 20 19.49 -19.13 5.78
C LYS A 20 18.05 -18.65 6.04
N ALA A 21 17.07 -19.56 6.00
CA ALA A 21 15.67 -19.23 6.25
C ALA A 21 15.45 -18.67 7.67
N VAL A 22 16.11 -19.23 8.69
CA VAL A 22 16.04 -18.73 10.07
C VAL A 22 16.66 -17.34 10.18
N LYS A 23 17.81 -17.08 9.55
CA LYS A 23 18.42 -15.75 9.51
C LYS A 23 17.51 -14.72 8.84
N GLU A 24 16.91 -15.08 7.71
CA GLU A 24 15.97 -14.22 6.99
C GLU A 24 14.71 -13.94 7.83
N PHE A 25 14.17 -14.95 8.50
CA PHE A 25 13.04 -14.80 9.41
C PHE A 25 13.34 -13.85 10.56
N ILE A 26 14.49 -14.02 11.23
CA ILE A 26 14.88 -13.12 12.31
C ILE A 26 15.12 -11.70 11.79
N ARG A 27 15.72 -11.55 10.60
CA ARG A 27 15.90 -10.24 9.97
C ARG A 27 14.56 -9.55 9.71
N MET A 28 13.59 -10.27 9.15
CA MET A 28 12.23 -9.75 8.96
C MET A 28 11.61 -9.33 10.28
N TYR A 29 11.73 -10.17 11.32
CA TYR A 29 11.24 -9.86 12.66
C TYR A 29 11.91 -8.60 13.23
N CYS A 30 13.24 -8.48 13.17
CA CYS A 30 13.95 -7.29 13.65
C CYS A 30 13.45 -5.99 12.99
N ILE A 31 13.20 -6.02 11.68
CA ILE A 31 12.67 -4.88 10.92
C ILE A 31 11.24 -4.55 11.38
N THR A 32 10.36 -5.55 11.46
CA THR A 32 8.97 -5.37 11.87
C THR A 32 8.85 -4.83 13.30
N PHE A 33 9.64 -5.38 14.22
CA PHE A 33 9.57 -5.10 15.65
C PHE A 33 10.51 -3.96 16.08
N HIS A 34 11.22 -3.34 15.13
CA HIS A 34 12.16 -2.24 15.37
C HIS A 34 13.14 -2.56 16.52
N THR A 35 13.70 -3.77 16.49
CA THR A 35 14.63 -4.21 17.54
C THR A 35 15.90 -3.37 17.52
N ASP A 36 16.53 -3.22 18.68
CA ASP A 36 17.79 -2.50 18.89
C ASP A 36 19.02 -3.22 18.30
N PHE A 37 18.84 -4.46 17.83
CA PHE A 37 19.84 -5.24 17.12
C PHE A 37 19.35 -5.65 15.72
N LEU A 38 20.30 -5.93 14.83
CA LEU A 38 20.08 -6.52 13.52
C LEU A 38 20.95 -7.76 13.39
N ILE A 39 20.38 -8.87 12.92
CA ILE A 39 21.14 -10.07 12.59
C ILE A 39 21.75 -9.93 11.19
N GLY A 40 23.08 -10.05 11.11
CA GLY A 40 23.84 -10.04 9.86
C GLY A 40 24.92 -8.96 9.82
N SER A 41 25.74 -8.99 8.77
CA SER A 41 26.76 -7.97 8.55
C SER A 41 26.12 -6.63 8.19
N THR A 42 26.56 -5.55 8.84
CA THR A 42 26.26 -4.15 8.51
C THR A 42 26.93 -3.69 7.21
N VAL A 43 27.64 -4.58 6.50
CA VAL A 43 28.08 -4.34 5.13
C VAL A 43 26.82 -4.27 4.28
N LYS A 44 26.31 -3.05 4.10
CA LYS A 44 25.44 -2.73 2.97
C LYS A 44 26.17 -3.23 1.75
N ALA A 45 25.68 -4.31 1.15
CA ALA A 45 26.10 -4.64 -0.19
C ALA A 45 25.87 -3.37 -1.02
N ASP A 46 26.90 -2.94 -1.75
CA ASP A 46 26.90 -1.71 -2.54
C ASP A 46 26.00 -1.91 -3.75
N TRP A 47 24.70 -2.00 -3.48
CA TRP A 47 23.68 -2.13 -4.48
C TRP A 47 23.54 -0.76 -5.11
N GLY A 48 23.75 -0.68 -6.42
CA GLY A 48 23.50 0.54 -7.16
C GLY A 48 22.08 1.06 -6.92
N SER A 49 21.89 2.35 -7.17
CA SER A 49 20.57 2.99 -7.10
C SER A 49 20.10 3.40 -8.49
N LYS A 50 18.80 3.31 -8.74
CA LYS A 50 18.14 3.80 -9.95
C LYS A 50 16.87 4.56 -9.60
N SER A 51 16.49 5.49 -10.47
CA SER A 51 15.24 6.22 -10.30
C SER A 51 14.03 5.36 -10.66
N VAL A 52 12.95 5.46 -9.87
CA VAL A 52 11.67 4.81 -10.19
C VAL A 52 11.10 5.22 -11.54
N THR A 53 11.46 6.41 -12.04
CA THR A 53 11.05 6.89 -13.38
C THR A 53 11.56 6.04 -14.54
N THR A 54 12.57 5.18 -14.30
CA THR A 54 13.10 4.23 -15.28
C THR A 54 12.48 2.84 -15.18
N VAL A 55 11.52 2.65 -14.27
CA VAL A 55 10.90 1.36 -13.99
C VAL A 55 9.51 1.33 -14.61
N GLU A 56 9.42 0.64 -15.76
CA GLU A 56 8.18 0.47 -16.54
C GLU A 56 7.34 -0.72 -16.07
N ASP A 57 7.81 -1.47 -15.07
CA ASP A 57 7.09 -2.59 -14.50
C ASP A 57 5.81 -2.14 -13.77
N ASN A 58 4.77 -2.98 -13.84
CA ASN A 58 3.57 -2.81 -13.04
C ASN A 58 3.86 -3.05 -11.56
N PHE A 59 3.11 -2.38 -10.69
CA PHE A 59 3.14 -2.67 -9.27
C PHE A 59 2.53 -4.05 -9.00
N ILE A 60 3.36 -4.95 -8.49
CA ILE A 60 2.94 -6.29 -8.04
C ILE A 60 3.31 -6.50 -6.58
N LEU A 61 2.55 -7.35 -5.91
CA LEU A 61 2.74 -7.73 -4.52
C LEU A 61 2.50 -9.22 -4.34
N HIS A 62 3.39 -9.91 -3.64
CA HIS A 62 3.18 -11.29 -3.26
C HIS A 62 2.54 -11.38 -1.87
N ILE A 63 1.39 -12.05 -1.78
CA ILE A 63 0.74 -12.38 -0.51
C ILE A 63 1.13 -13.84 -0.18
N ALA A 64 2.05 -14.00 0.77
CA ALA A 64 2.57 -15.32 1.13
C ALA A 64 1.64 -16.02 2.11
N THR A 65 1.65 -15.59 3.37
CA THR A 65 1.01 -16.31 4.47
C THR A 65 0.46 -15.38 5.54
N VAL A 66 -0.49 -15.88 6.32
CA VAL A 66 -0.94 -15.26 7.57
C VAL A 66 -0.73 -16.24 8.72
N HIS A 67 -0.18 -15.74 9.83
CA HIS A 67 0.22 -16.49 11.02
C HIS A 67 -0.44 -15.93 12.29
N ARG A 68 -0.32 -16.70 13.39
CA ARG A 68 -0.92 -16.39 14.71
C ARG A 68 -2.44 -16.26 14.63
N ILE A 69 -3.06 -17.19 13.90
CA ILE A 69 -4.50 -17.21 13.69
C ILE A 69 -5.20 -17.49 15.03
N PRO A 70 -6.14 -16.63 15.46
CA PRO A 70 -6.89 -16.90 16.67
C PRO A 70 -7.69 -18.22 16.55
N PRO A 71 -7.65 -19.10 17.57
CA PRO A 71 -8.26 -20.44 17.46
C PRO A 71 -9.75 -20.42 17.12
N TYR A 72 -10.48 -19.38 17.55
CA TYR A 72 -11.91 -19.22 17.30
C TYR A 72 -12.24 -18.91 15.83
N TRP A 73 -11.26 -18.58 14.98
CA TRP A 73 -11.50 -18.33 13.55
C TRP A 73 -11.92 -19.59 12.82
N SER A 74 -11.30 -20.73 13.14
CA SER A 74 -11.60 -22.03 12.52
C SER A 74 -13.05 -22.48 12.66
N THR A 75 -13.73 -22.05 13.73
CA THR A 75 -15.15 -22.35 13.97
C THR A 75 -16.09 -21.26 13.47
N LYS A 76 -15.57 -20.04 13.25
CA LYS A 76 -16.37 -18.87 12.88
C LYS A 76 -16.41 -18.63 11.37
N TYR A 77 -15.34 -18.93 10.65
CA TYR A 77 -15.21 -18.69 9.21
C TYR A 77 -14.66 -19.92 8.49
N ASP A 78 -15.18 -20.17 7.30
CA ASP A 78 -14.81 -21.31 6.46
C ASP A 78 -13.60 -20.97 5.58
N GLU A 79 -13.58 -19.74 5.05
CA GLU A 79 -12.56 -19.28 4.10
C GLU A 79 -12.14 -17.85 4.37
N TYR A 80 -10.95 -17.48 3.87
CA TYR A 80 -10.32 -16.19 4.09
C TYR A 80 -9.83 -15.62 2.77
N LYS A 81 -9.88 -14.30 2.64
CA LYS A 81 -9.27 -13.57 1.51
C LYS A 81 -8.65 -12.27 1.98
N ILE A 82 -7.71 -11.75 1.20
CA ILE A 82 -7.12 -10.44 1.42
C ILE A 82 -7.52 -9.53 0.27
N VAL A 83 -8.04 -8.35 0.62
CA VAL A 83 -8.32 -7.27 -0.32
C VAL A 83 -7.17 -6.27 -0.25
N CYS A 84 -6.60 -5.97 -1.40
CA CYS A 84 -5.47 -5.08 -1.59
C CYS A 84 -5.95 -3.82 -2.34
N SER A 85 -5.65 -2.65 -1.80
CA SER A 85 -6.04 -1.36 -2.36
C SER A 85 -4.88 -0.40 -2.33
N LEU A 86 -4.70 0.37 -3.41
CA LEU A 86 -3.71 1.44 -3.48
C LEU A 86 -4.39 2.80 -3.34
N TYR A 87 -3.84 3.63 -2.46
CA TYR A 87 -4.36 4.96 -2.16
C TYR A 87 -3.30 6.03 -2.34
N TYR A 88 -3.72 7.17 -2.86
CA TYR A 88 -3.04 8.44 -2.70
C TYR A 88 -3.95 9.34 -1.86
N ALA A 89 -3.51 9.73 -0.66
CA ALA A 89 -4.36 10.33 0.35
C ALA A 89 -5.64 9.50 0.60
N ASN A 90 -6.83 10.06 0.37
CA ASN A 90 -8.12 9.37 0.49
C ASN A 90 -8.64 8.80 -0.84
N LYS A 91 -7.94 9.05 -1.96
CA LYS A 91 -8.38 8.61 -3.29
C LYS A 91 -7.74 7.29 -3.66
N LYS A 92 -8.58 6.36 -4.12
CA LYS A 92 -8.12 5.07 -4.61
C LYS A 92 -7.50 5.24 -6.00
N ILE A 93 -6.30 4.70 -6.22
CA ILE A 93 -5.56 4.81 -7.49
C ILE A 93 -6.13 3.85 -8.54
N GLU A 94 -6.43 2.62 -8.14
CA GLU A 94 -7.00 1.58 -9.00
C GLU A 94 -8.04 0.75 -8.22
N LEU A 95 -8.95 0.07 -8.93
CA LEU A 95 -9.85 -0.92 -8.34
C LEU A 95 -9.12 -1.94 -7.45
N ASP A 96 -9.83 -2.39 -6.42
CA ASP A 96 -9.28 -3.35 -5.47
C ASP A 96 -8.93 -4.67 -6.16
N ARG A 97 -7.77 -5.20 -5.80
CA ARG A 97 -7.36 -6.55 -6.18
C ARG A 97 -7.49 -7.45 -4.96
N MET A 98 -7.81 -8.73 -5.18
CA MET A 98 -8.03 -9.66 -4.07
C MET A 98 -7.39 -11.00 -4.36
N THR A 99 -6.95 -11.66 -3.30
CA THR A 99 -6.52 -13.05 -3.37
C THR A 99 -7.71 -13.98 -3.62
N SER A 100 -7.42 -15.23 -3.98
CA SER A 100 -8.41 -16.30 -3.89
C SER A 100 -8.81 -16.56 -2.43
N PHE A 101 -9.92 -17.28 -2.26
CA PHE A 101 -10.33 -17.77 -0.95
C PHE A 101 -9.48 -18.96 -0.56
N LYS A 102 -8.94 -18.94 0.66
CA LYS A 102 -8.15 -20.03 1.24
C LYS A 102 -8.68 -20.38 2.62
N ALA A 103 -8.65 -21.66 2.98
CA ALA A 103 -8.94 -22.13 4.33
C ALA A 103 -7.69 -22.06 5.23
N ILE A 104 -7.88 -22.22 6.54
CA ILE A 104 -6.76 -22.39 7.47
C ILE A 104 -6.09 -23.72 7.17
N ASN A 105 -4.77 -23.65 6.99
CA ASN A 105 -3.91 -24.81 6.86
C ASN A 105 -3.32 -25.15 8.25
N ASN A 106 -3.68 -26.32 8.75
CA ASN A 106 -3.23 -26.90 10.01
C ASN A 106 -2.06 -27.89 9.85
N THR A 107 -1.44 -27.94 8.66
CA THR A 107 -0.28 -28.80 8.39
C THR A 107 1.04 -28.06 8.67
N GLY A 108 1.95 -28.72 9.39
CA GLY A 108 3.27 -28.18 9.74
C GLY A 108 3.35 -27.68 11.18
N LEU A 109 4.24 -26.72 11.43
CA LEU A 109 4.61 -26.28 12.79
C LEU A 109 3.56 -25.36 13.45
N CYS A 110 2.73 -24.68 12.66
CA CYS A 110 1.74 -23.73 13.15
C CYS A 110 0.58 -23.54 12.16
N ASP A 111 -0.60 -23.21 12.71
CA ASP A 111 -1.76 -22.82 11.93
C ASP A 111 -1.47 -21.55 11.13
N ARG A 112 -1.67 -21.63 9.81
CA ARG A 112 -1.47 -20.52 8.89
C ARG A 112 -2.48 -20.55 7.76
N ILE A 113 -2.72 -19.41 7.13
CA ILE A 113 -3.42 -19.38 5.84
C ILE A 113 -2.34 -19.13 4.79
N LEU A 114 -2.23 -20.03 3.82
CA LEU A 114 -1.23 -19.99 2.74
C LEU A 114 -1.93 -19.56 1.45
N TRP A 115 -1.58 -18.40 0.94
CA TRP A 115 -2.00 -17.96 -0.39
C TRP A 115 -0.96 -18.31 -1.42
N ASP A 116 0.27 -17.82 -1.24
CA ASP A 116 1.35 -17.91 -2.23
C ASP A 116 0.92 -17.33 -3.59
N GLU A 117 0.30 -16.15 -3.55
CA GLU A 117 -0.33 -15.51 -4.71
C GLU A 117 0.29 -14.14 -5.01
N TRP A 118 0.59 -13.91 -6.29
CA TRP A 118 0.97 -12.60 -6.81
C TRP A 118 -0.27 -11.78 -7.19
N ILE A 119 -0.38 -10.60 -6.62
CA ILE A 119 -1.40 -9.60 -6.92
C ILE A 119 -0.79 -8.56 -7.87
N ASN A 120 -1.43 -8.36 -9.02
CA ASN A 120 -0.98 -7.43 -10.06
C ASN A 120 -1.96 -6.26 -10.21
N PHE A 121 -1.45 -5.04 -10.08
CA PHE A 121 -2.16 -3.79 -10.37
C PHE A 121 -1.79 -3.34 -11.79
N GLU A 122 -2.49 -3.91 -12.77
CA GLU A 122 -2.15 -3.81 -14.19
C GLU A 122 -2.14 -2.38 -14.74
N LYS A 123 -2.87 -1.46 -14.09
CA LYS A 123 -2.94 -0.05 -14.51
C LYS A 123 -1.99 0.84 -13.73
N VAL A 124 -1.29 0.31 -12.73
CA VAL A 124 -0.37 1.06 -11.89
C VAL A 124 1.06 0.69 -12.27
N ILE A 125 1.68 1.58 -13.06
CA ILE A 125 3.08 1.48 -13.44
C ILE A 125 3.93 2.17 -12.38
N LEU A 126 5.06 1.58 -12.00
CA LEU A 126 5.94 2.11 -10.94
C LEU A 126 6.43 3.53 -11.23
N MET A 127 6.84 3.84 -12.46
CA MET A 127 7.29 5.21 -12.83
C MET A 127 6.23 6.31 -12.62
N ALA A 128 4.94 5.95 -12.65
CA ALA A 128 3.83 6.88 -12.45
C ALA A 128 3.28 6.84 -11.01
N LEU A 129 3.85 6.01 -10.14
CA LEU A 129 3.39 5.81 -8.77
C LEU A 129 3.71 7.05 -7.91
N PRO A 130 2.70 7.73 -7.35
CA PRO A 130 2.92 8.86 -6.46
C PRO A 130 3.80 8.51 -5.25
N ARG A 131 4.63 9.46 -4.80
CA ARG A 131 5.52 9.28 -3.64
C ARG A 131 4.77 8.90 -2.36
N GLU A 132 3.62 9.50 -2.12
CA GLU A 132 2.82 9.26 -0.92
C GLU A 132 1.84 8.08 -1.07
N THR A 133 2.05 7.18 -2.04
CA THR A 133 1.18 6.02 -2.21
C THR A 133 1.24 5.05 -1.03
N ARG A 134 0.05 4.70 -0.55
CA ARG A 134 -0.17 3.74 0.52
C ARG A 134 -0.85 2.48 0.00
N LEU A 135 -0.32 1.33 0.38
CA LEU A 135 -0.93 0.03 0.19
C LEU A 135 -1.76 -0.33 1.42
N CYS A 136 -3.06 -0.53 1.23
CA CYS A 136 -4.01 -0.96 2.23
C CYS A 136 -4.35 -2.44 2.01
N LEU A 137 -4.10 -3.28 3.02
CA LEU A 137 -4.42 -4.71 3.00
C LEU A 137 -5.45 -5.01 4.07
N THR A 138 -6.60 -5.56 3.70
CA THR A 138 -7.66 -5.94 4.63
C THR A 138 -7.96 -7.43 4.52
N LEU A 139 -7.85 -8.14 5.64
CA LEU A 139 -8.15 -9.55 5.78
C LEU A 139 -9.64 -9.74 6.11
N TYR A 140 -10.30 -10.59 5.34
CA TYR A 140 -11.70 -10.96 5.52
C TYR A 140 -11.83 -12.44 5.86
N GLY A 141 -12.77 -12.75 6.75
CA GLY A 141 -13.29 -14.09 6.99
C GLY A 141 -14.68 -14.22 6.39
N GLN A 142 -14.92 -15.33 5.70
CA GLN A 142 -16.19 -15.65 5.06
C GLN A 142 -16.82 -16.85 5.74
N LYS A 143 -18.11 -16.73 6.07
CA LYS A 143 -18.93 -17.86 6.52
C LYS A 143 -20.01 -18.14 5.48
N SER A 144 -20.10 -19.38 5.03
CA SER A 144 -21.20 -19.85 4.20
C SER A 144 -22.43 -20.04 5.07
N VAL A 145 -23.48 -19.24 4.84
CA VAL A 145 -24.76 -19.40 5.53
C VAL A 145 -25.67 -20.22 4.63
N ALA A 146 -26.12 -21.38 5.12
CA ALA A 146 -27.16 -22.15 4.44
C ALA A 146 -28.50 -21.39 4.57
N THR A 147 -29.00 -20.86 3.46
CA THR A 147 -30.34 -20.26 3.39
C THR A 147 -31.38 -21.37 3.36
N ASN A 148 -32.08 -21.59 4.47
CA ASN A 148 -33.24 -22.47 4.58
C ASN A 148 -34.50 -21.84 3.95
N THR A 149 -34.44 -21.47 2.67
CA THR A 149 -35.63 -21.04 1.92
C THR A 149 -35.69 -21.74 0.57
N ASN A 150 -36.81 -22.43 0.34
CA ASN A 150 -37.22 -23.06 -0.93
C ASN A 150 -37.39 -22.00 -2.04
N SER A 151 -36.29 -21.45 -2.52
CA SER A 151 -36.18 -20.52 -3.64
C SER A 151 -35.16 -21.10 -4.62
N PRO A 152 -35.46 -21.16 -5.92
CA PRO A 152 -34.59 -21.83 -6.88
C PRO A 152 -33.33 -21.00 -7.11
N ALA A 153 -32.18 -21.67 -6.96
CA ALA A 153 -30.86 -21.37 -7.53
C ALA A 153 -30.25 -19.96 -7.32
N ASN A 154 -29.08 -19.99 -6.66
CA ASN A 154 -27.93 -19.08 -6.82
C ASN A 154 -27.93 -17.74 -6.05
N ALA A 155 -28.03 -17.80 -4.73
CA ALA A 155 -27.26 -16.91 -3.85
C ALA A 155 -27.15 -17.53 -2.45
N THR A 156 -26.08 -18.27 -2.17
CA THR A 156 -25.64 -18.41 -0.77
C THR A 156 -25.24 -17.01 -0.31
N ASP A 157 -25.99 -16.41 0.60
CA ASP A 157 -25.66 -15.10 1.15
C ASP A 157 -24.41 -15.28 2.02
N LYS A 158 -23.24 -14.98 1.46
CA LYS A 158 -21.94 -15.21 2.11
C LYS A 158 -21.59 -13.99 2.95
N LEU A 159 -21.67 -14.13 4.27
CA LEU A 159 -21.33 -13.05 5.19
C LEU A 159 -19.80 -12.91 5.28
N GLN A 160 -19.28 -11.80 4.79
CA GLN A 160 -17.87 -11.42 4.92
C GLN A 160 -17.69 -10.48 6.11
N THR A 161 -16.74 -10.80 6.99
CA THR A 161 -16.39 -9.98 8.15
C THR A 161 -14.95 -9.52 8.06
N VAL A 162 -14.70 -8.24 8.33
CA VAL A 162 -13.34 -7.71 8.45
C VAL A 162 -12.69 -8.27 9.72
N LEU A 163 -11.53 -8.89 9.55
CA LEU A 163 -10.77 -9.51 10.65
C LEU A 163 -9.62 -8.64 11.10
N GLY A 164 -9.02 -7.91 10.16
CA GLY A 164 -8.00 -6.92 10.46
C GLY A 164 -7.43 -6.29 9.21
N GLY A 165 -6.71 -5.19 9.37
CA GLY A 165 -6.17 -4.44 8.25
C GLY A 165 -4.85 -3.76 8.59
N VAL A 166 -4.07 -3.49 7.56
CA VAL A 166 -2.78 -2.80 7.67
C VAL A 166 -2.59 -1.86 6.50
N THR A 167 -1.95 -0.74 6.77
CA THR A 167 -1.60 0.28 5.78
C THR A 167 -0.08 0.41 5.75
N ILE A 168 0.50 0.39 4.56
CA ILE A 168 1.94 0.37 4.33
C ILE A 168 2.28 1.50 3.36
N GLN A 169 3.23 2.35 3.73
CA GLN A 169 3.78 3.34 2.81
C GLN A 169 4.74 2.65 1.85
N LEU A 170 4.56 2.86 0.54
CA LEU A 170 5.41 2.21 -0.45
C LEU A 170 6.79 2.86 -0.57
N TYR A 171 6.92 4.15 -0.27
CA TYR A 171 8.20 4.84 -0.24
C TYR A 171 8.62 5.16 1.20
N SER A 172 9.88 4.88 1.53
CA SER A 172 10.44 5.24 2.82
C SER A 172 10.65 6.76 2.96
N GLN A 173 10.97 7.22 4.17
CA GLN A 173 11.38 8.62 4.40
C GLN A 173 12.61 9.03 3.56
N LYS A 174 13.45 8.05 3.19
CA LYS A 174 14.64 8.23 2.35
C LYS A 174 14.33 8.08 0.86
N GLU A 175 13.06 8.10 0.47
CA GLU A 175 12.62 8.05 -0.93
C GLU A 175 12.85 6.70 -1.62
N GLU A 176 13.35 5.70 -0.90
CA GLU A 176 13.50 4.32 -1.40
C GLU A 176 12.14 3.60 -1.42
N LEU A 177 11.82 2.96 -2.55
CA LEU A 177 10.69 2.05 -2.72
C LEU A 177 10.89 0.79 -1.86
N ILE A 178 9.82 0.37 -1.18
CA ILE A 178 9.79 -0.84 -0.36
C ILE A 178 10.10 -2.07 -1.23
N ARG A 179 10.91 -2.98 -0.69
CA ARG A 179 11.37 -4.19 -1.39
C ARG A 179 11.50 -5.38 -0.46
N GLY A 180 11.50 -6.58 -1.04
CA GLY A 180 11.75 -7.84 -0.33
C GLY A 180 10.61 -8.27 0.60
N SER A 181 10.91 -9.20 1.49
CA SER A 181 9.93 -9.80 2.41
C SER A 181 9.74 -8.99 3.69
N HIS A 182 8.47 -8.80 4.06
CA HIS A 182 8.04 -8.09 5.26
C HIS A 182 7.02 -8.90 6.04
N LEU A 183 7.15 -8.87 7.36
CA LEU A 183 6.15 -9.39 8.27
C LEU A 183 5.36 -8.19 8.82
N VAL A 184 4.05 -8.11 8.55
CA VAL A 184 3.24 -6.94 8.89
C VAL A 184 2.15 -7.30 9.91
N PRO A 185 2.12 -6.63 11.07
CA PRO A 185 1.09 -6.86 12.08
C PRO A 185 -0.23 -6.20 11.69
N LEU A 186 -1.33 -6.96 11.76
CA LEU A 186 -2.66 -6.46 11.43
C LEU A 186 -3.28 -5.72 12.61
N ARG A 187 -3.97 -4.62 12.32
CA ARG A 187 -4.90 -4.00 13.26
C ARG A 187 -6.17 -4.85 13.29
N MET A 188 -6.36 -5.58 14.38
CA MET A 188 -7.48 -6.51 14.54
C MET A 188 -8.82 -5.76 14.52
N HIS A 189 -9.84 -6.40 13.93
CA HIS A 189 -11.24 -5.94 13.90
C HIS A 189 -11.50 -4.60 13.18
N ALA A 190 -10.53 -4.09 12.43
CA ALA A 190 -10.66 -2.87 11.66
C ALA A 190 -10.14 -3.08 10.24
N ALA A 191 -10.73 -2.39 9.27
CA ALA A 191 -10.21 -2.38 7.91
C ALA A 191 -8.89 -1.59 7.85
N ALA A 192 -8.16 -1.75 6.75
CA ALA A 192 -7.05 -0.85 6.47
C ALA A 192 -7.58 0.56 6.23
N ASP A 193 -6.93 1.55 6.83
CA ASP A 193 -7.29 2.96 6.70
C ASP A 193 -6.10 3.69 6.07
N PRO A 194 -6.26 4.30 4.89
CA PRO A 194 -5.16 4.99 4.21
C PRO A 194 -4.70 6.25 4.95
N LEU A 195 -5.49 6.81 5.87
CA LEU A 195 -5.17 8.04 6.58
C LEU A 195 -4.50 7.79 7.93
N LEU A 196 -4.62 6.59 8.48
CA LEU A 196 -3.99 6.26 9.75
C LEU A 196 -2.48 6.02 9.60
N PRO A 197 -1.67 6.45 10.58
CA PRO A 197 -0.25 6.18 10.58
C PRO A 197 0.04 4.68 10.61
N ILE A 198 1.21 4.32 10.08
CA ILE A 198 1.73 2.96 10.14
C ILE A 198 2.07 2.67 11.61
N GLY A 199 1.45 1.63 12.16
CA GLY A 199 1.68 1.23 13.54
C GLY A 199 0.47 0.50 14.08
N SER A 200 0.58 -0.83 14.16
CA SER A 200 -0.26 -1.62 15.05
C SER A 200 0.58 -1.96 16.27
N VAL A 201 0.05 -1.66 17.46
CA VAL A 201 0.65 -2.15 18.70
C VAL A 201 0.55 -3.66 18.66
N ILE A 202 1.70 -4.33 18.70
CA ILE A 202 1.75 -5.78 18.60
C ILE A 202 1.41 -6.36 19.97
N GLN A 203 0.27 -7.03 20.03
CA GLN A 203 -0.23 -7.76 21.19
C GLN A 203 -0.06 -9.26 20.97
N ASN A 204 -0.31 -10.06 22.02
CA ASN A 204 -0.17 -11.52 21.99
C ASN A 204 -1.17 -12.23 21.05
N ASP A 205 -2.21 -11.54 20.61
CA ASP A 205 -3.25 -12.00 19.69
C ASP A 205 -3.16 -11.33 18.30
N THR A 206 -2.16 -10.49 18.06
CA THR A 206 -2.00 -9.80 16.78
C THR A 206 -1.61 -10.79 15.68
N VAL A 207 -2.46 -10.86 14.66
CA VAL A 207 -2.22 -11.63 13.45
C VAL A 207 -1.10 -11.00 12.64
N LEU A 208 -0.19 -11.83 12.13
CA LEU A 208 0.96 -11.39 11.34
C LEU A 208 0.80 -11.88 9.91
N MET A 209 0.92 -10.98 8.95
CA MET A 209 0.87 -11.29 7.52
C MET A 209 2.28 -11.19 6.92
N GLN A 210 2.71 -12.19 6.19
CA GLN A 210 3.93 -12.13 5.39
C GLN A 210 3.57 -11.70 3.96
N ILE A 211 4.23 -10.64 3.51
CA ILE A 211 4.12 -10.12 2.15
C ILE A 211 5.51 -9.95 1.55
N ASN A 212 5.64 -10.11 0.24
CA ASN A 212 6.90 -9.85 -0.44
C ASN A 212 6.68 -8.82 -1.56
N PHE A 213 7.49 -7.78 -1.55
CA PHE A 213 7.60 -6.83 -2.64
C PHE A 213 8.70 -7.28 -3.60
N PRO A 214 8.58 -6.99 -4.90
CA PRO A 214 9.63 -7.25 -5.87
C PRO A 214 10.98 -6.71 -5.43
N ASP A 215 12.04 -7.47 -5.72
CA ASP A 215 13.41 -7.00 -5.60
C ASP A 215 13.96 -6.76 -7.01
N PHE A 216 14.41 -5.54 -7.26
CA PHE A 216 14.98 -5.12 -8.55
C PHE A 216 16.50 -5.32 -8.60
N GLY A 217 17.11 -5.95 -7.60
CA GLY A 217 18.56 -6.13 -7.50
C GLY A 217 19.34 -4.82 -7.27
N CYS A 218 18.62 -3.72 -6.99
CA CYS A 218 19.14 -2.38 -6.78
C CYS A 218 18.19 -1.59 -5.87
N HIS A 219 18.63 -0.43 -5.38
CA HIS A 219 17.73 0.52 -4.73
C HIS A 219 16.92 1.25 -5.80
N VAL A 220 15.60 1.30 -5.63
CA VAL A 220 14.72 2.09 -6.49
C VAL A 220 14.29 3.31 -5.68
N GLU A 221 14.65 4.49 -6.15
CA GLU A 221 14.43 5.74 -5.43
C GLU A 221 13.48 6.66 -6.17
N PHE A 222 12.63 7.35 -5.42
CA PHE A 222 11.85 8.46 -5.93
C PHE A 222 12.81 9.63 -6.22
N PRO A 223 12.86 10.14 -7.45
CA PRO A 223 13.81 11.18 -7.82
C PRO A 223 13.51 12.52 -7.14
N THR A 224 14.56 13.29 -6.89
CA THR A 224 14.43 14.67 -6.42
C THR A 224 13.73 15.53 -7.48
N VAL A 225 12.62 16.15 -7.10
CA VAL A 225 11.87 17.06 -7.97
C VAL A 225 12.65 18.36 -8.13
N MET A 226 13.30 18.54 -9.29
CA MET A 226 13.92 19.82 -9.64
C MET A 226 12.83 20.83 -9.99
N THR A 227 12.72 21.90 -9.20
CA THR A 227 11.76 22.97 -9.48
C THR A 227 12.16 23.72 -10.75
N SER A 228 11.24 23.82 -11.71
CA SER A 228 11.45 24.67 -12.88
C SER A 228 11.60 26.13 -12.42
N LYS A 229 12.65 26.81 -12.89
CA LYS A 229 12.93 28.22 -12.56
C LYS A 229 11.91 29.19 -13.16
N ILE A 230 11.04 28.71 -14.04
CA ILE A 230 10.09 29.52 -14.80
C ILE A 230 8.77 29.61 -14.01
N SER A 231 8.74 30.39 -12.95
CA SER A 231 7.46 30.82 -12.34
C SER A 231 7.03 32.12 -13.03
N GLN A 232 6.07 32.03 -13.94
CA GLN A 232 5.40 33.20 -14.50
C GLN A 232 4.31 33.62 -13.52
N LYS A 233 4.66 34.28 -12.41
CA LYS A 233 3.66 34.93 -11.56
C LYS A 233 2.88 35.93 -12.40
N LYS A 234 1.56 35.76 -12.46
CA LYS A 234 0.64 36.67 -13.17
C LYS A 234 -0.26 37.38 -12.17
N SER A 235 -0.77 38.54 -12.55
CA SER A 235 -1.66 39.34 -11.69
C SER A 235 -3.10 38.85 -11.79
N PHE A 236 -3.76 38.60 -10.65
CA PHE A 236 -5.17 38.18 -10.59
C PHE A 236 -6.11 39.06 -11.43
N ASN A 237 -5.85 40.37 -11.46
CA ASN A 237 -6.67 41.34 -12.19
C ASN A 237 -6.64 41.18 -13.71
N SER A 238 -5.67 40.41 -14.25
CA SER A 238 -5.60 40.10 -15.68
C SER A 238 -6.46 38.91 -16.10
N LEU A 239 -7.09 38.22 -15.13
CA LEU A 239 -8.08 37.18 -15.41
C LEU A 239 -9.39 37.79 -15.92
N LEU A 240 -10.11 37.01 -16.72
CA LEU A 240 -11.47 37.33 -17.14
C LEU A 240 -12.38 37.51 -15.90
N PRO A 241 -13.29 38.50 -15.89
CA PRO A 241 -14.18 38.77 -14.75
C PRO A 241 -14.97 37.54 -14.31
N GLU A 242 -15.44 36.71 -15.24
CA GLU A 242 -16.20 35.48 -14.95
C GLU A 242 -15.36 34.49 -14.13
N ILE A 243 -14.08 34.35 -14.45
CA ILE A 243 -13.15 33.46 -13.73
C ILE A 243 -12.83 34.02 -12.34
N GLN A 244 -12.70 35.35 -12.22
CA GLN A 244 -12.49 35.99 -10.93
C GLN A 244 -13.67 35.76 -9.97
N GLU A 245 -14.91 35.81 -10.48
CA GLU A 245 -16.12 35.54 -9.69
C GLU A 245 -16.14 34.09 -9.19
N ILE A 246 -15.82 33.12 -10.05
CA ILE A 246 -15.74 31.70 -9.65
C ILE A 246 -14.69 31.52 -8.54
N ILE A 247 -13.50 32.11 -8.69
CA ILE A 247 -12.43 31.99 -7.70
C ILE A 247 -12.84 32.63 -6.37
N LYS A 248 -13.46 33.81 -6.40
CA LYS A 248 -13.98 34.48 -5.18
C LYS A 248 -15.06 33.63 -4.51
N ALA A 249 -15.98 33.04 -5.27
CA ALA A 249 -16.99 32.14 -4.75
C ALA A 249 -16.37 30.91 -4.06
N VAL A 250 -15.26 30.36 -4.58
CA VAL A 250 -14.52 29.29 -3.90
C VAL A 250 -13.82 29.80 -2.63
N MET A 251 -13.27 31.02 -2.63
CA MET A 251 -12.64 31.59 -1.43
C MET A 251 -13.61 31.75 -0.26
N GLU A 252 -14.89 31.99 -0.54
CA GLU A 252 -15.95 32.08 0.47
C GLU A 252 -16.34 30.71 1.05
N LYS A 253 -15.94 29.60 0.41
CA LYS A 253 -16.20 28.24 0.91
C LYS A 253 -15.19 27.88 2.00
N ASP A 254 -15.69 27.41 3.15
CA ASP A 254 -14.86 26.90 4.24
C ASP A 254 -14.14 25.60 3.83
N CYS A 255 -12.81 25.69 3.68
CA CYS A 255 -11.94 24.56 3.32
C CYS A 255 -11.73 23.52 4.45
N ILE A 256 -12.18 23.80 5.67
CA ILE A 256 -11.89 22.96 6.84
C ILE A 256 -12.87 21.78 6.93
N SER A 257 -14.04 21.88 6.30
CA SER A 257 -15.00 20.79 6.26
C SER A 257 -14.68 19.87 5.08
N SER A 258 -14.22 18.65 5.38
CA SER A 258 -14.05 17.57 4.39
C SER A 258 -15.30 17.35 3.52
N PHE A 259 -16.47 17.63 4.09
CA PHE A 259 -17.76 17.59 3.40
C PHE A 259 -17.95 18.69 2.33
N ILE A 260 -17.34 19.86 2.50
CA ILE A 260 -17.40 20.96 1.51
C ILE A 260 -16.33 20.75 0.43
N ILE A 261 -15.18 20.17 0.80
CA ILE A 261 -14.11 19.72 -0.11
C ILE A 261 -14.63 18.72 -1.15
N GLU A 262 -15.47 17.76 -0.76
CA GLU A 262 -16.12 16.82 -1.68
C GLU A 262 -17.22 17.44 -2.55
N ARG A 263 -17.76 18.60 -2.15
CA ARG A 263 -18.81 19.33 -2.88
C ARG A 263 -18.28 20.38 -3.85
N CYS A 264 -17.01 20.77 -3.78
CA CYS A 264 -16.40 21.57 -4.85
C CYS A 264 -16.46 20.77 -6.14
N GLN A 265 -17.03 21.38 -7.19
CA GLN A 265 -17.19 20.69 -8.46
C GLN A 265 -15.81 20.45 -9.09
N ALA A 266 -15.64 19.33 -9.77
CA ALA A 266 -14.40 19.01 -10.49
C ALA A 266 -14.00 20.15 -11.45
N ASP A 267 -14.99 20.85 -12.01
CA ASP A 267 -14.80 21.99 -12.91
C ASP A 267 -14.19 23.20 -12.19
N GLU A 268 -14.66 23.53 -10.98
CA GLU A 268 -14.11 24.63 -10.16
C GLU A 268 -12.65 24.34 -9.79
N LEU A 269 -12.36 23.11 -9.37
CA LEU A 269 -11.01 22.67 -9.04
C LEU A 269 -10.08 22.67 -10.27
N GLY A 270 -10.61 22.28 -11.44
CA GLY A 270 -9.91 22.36 -12.71
C GLY A 270 -9.56 23.79 -13.11
N ILE A 271 -10.48 24.73 -12.90
CA ILE A 271 -10.25 26.17 -13.12
C ILE A 271 -9.15 26.68 -12.18
N LEU A 272 -9.20 26.35 -10.89
CA LEU A 272 -8.17 26.73 -9.93
C LEU A 272 -6.79 26.20 -10.33
N TRP A 273 -6.72 24.94 -10.76
CA TRP A 273 -5.48 24.34 -11.25
C TRP A 273 -4.97 25.05 -12.51
N GLN A 274 -5.85 25.32 -13.49
CA GLN A 274 -5.50 25.98 -14.75
C GLN A 274 -4.96 27.41 -14.53
N TYR A 275 -5.56 28.16 -13.60
CA TYR A 275 -5.22 29.56 -13.32
C TYR A 275 -4.35 29.74 -12.06
N ARG A 276 -3.72 28.68 -11.54
CA ARG A 276 -2.88 28.70 -10.33
C ARG A 276 -1.81 29.80 -10.31
N HIS A 277 -1.23 30.12 -11.47
CA HIS A 277 -0.20 31.16 -11.60
C HIS A 277 -0.67 32.59 -11.31
N TYR A 278 -1.98 32.81 -11.25
CA TYR A 278 -2.61 34.09 -10.91
C TYR A 278 -3.01 34.17 -9.42
N LEU A 279 -2.88 33.07 -8.67
CA LEU A 279 -3.42 32.91 -7.31
C LEU A 279 -2.36 33.02 -6.21
N TYR A 280 -1.13 33.44 -6.53
CA TYR A 280 -0.04 33.56 -5.56
C TYR A 280 -0.34 34.48 -4.38
N ASP A 281 -1.20 35.48 -4.57
CA ASP A 281 -1.56 36.43 -3.52
C ASP A 281 -2.66 35.88 -2.58
N TYR A 282 -3.20 34.68 -2.88
CA TYR A 282 -4.30 34.03 -2.14
C TYR A 282 -3.86 32.68 -1.57
N SER A 283 -3.09 32.70 -0.47
CA SER A 283 -2.55 31.49 0.16
C SER A 283 -3.61 30.52 0.68
N ASN A 284 -4.83 31.01 0.99
CA ASN A 284 -5.97 30.21 1.41
C ASN A 284 -6.52 29.30 0.30
N LEU A 285 -6.20 29.56 -0.97
CA LEU A 285 -6.63 28.73 -2.10
C LEU A 285 -5.71 27.53 -2.35
N LEU A 286 -4.54 27.47 -1.72
CA LEU A 286 -3.57 26.39 -1.93
C LEU A 286 -4.17 24.98 -1.70
N PRO A 287 -4.92 24.70 -0.62
CA PRO A 287 -5.53 23.39 -0.42
C PRO A 287 -6.47 22.99 -1.57
N TRP A 288 -7.24 23.95 -2.09
CA TRP A 288 -8.15 23.74 -3.22
C TRP A 288 -7.39 23.47 -4.52
N ILE A 289 -6.32 24.23 -4.78
CA ILE A 289 -5.45 24.05 -5.96
C ILE A 289 -4.83 22.65 -5.95
N LEU A 290 -4.30 22.20 -4.82
CA LEU A 290 -3.68 20.87 -4.69
C LEU A 290 -4.72 19.74 -4.86
N GLN A 291 -5.97 19.96 -4.45
CA GLN A 291 -7.03 18.99 -4.66
C GLN A 291 -7.47 18.87 -6.13
N GLY A 292 -7.37 19.97 -6.89
CA GLY A 292 -7.69 20.02 -8.32
C GLY A 292 -6.66 19.39 -9.24
N GLN A 293 -5.48 19.03 -8.72
CA GLN A 293 -4.49 18.30 -9.49
C GLN A 293 -5.03 16.93 -9.90
N ILE A 294 -4.98 16.67 -11.22
CA ILE A 294 -5.55 15.46 -11.83
C ILE A 294 -4.64 14.25 -11.57
N ASN A 295 -3.31 14.44 -11.63
CA ASN A 295 -2.31 13.37 -11.48
C ASN A 295 -1.15 13.77 -10.57
N TRP A 296 -0.74 12.86 -9.69
CA TRP A 296 0.39 13.01 -8.74
C TRP A 296 1.62 12.21 -9.14
N ASP A 297 1.75 11.89 -10.44
CA ASP A 297 2.97 11.30 -11.00
C ASP A 297 4.15 12.29 -10.92
N PHE A 298 5.36 11.76 -11.06
CA PHE A 298 6.58 12.56 -10.96
C PHE A 298 6.64 13.71 -11.99
N SER A 299 6.19 13.50 -13.23
CA SER A 299 6.23 14.51 -14.29
C SER A 299 5.49 15.80 -13.92
N HIS A 300 4.32 15.67 -13.28
CA HIS A 300 3.49 16.81 -12.90
C HIS A 300 3.94 17.48 -11.59
N LEU A 301 4.79 16.85 -10.77
CA LEU A 301 5.24 17.45 -9.50
C LEU A 301 6.02 18.75 -9.70
N SER A 302 6.73 18.88 -10.82
CA SER A 302 7.48 20.09 -11.15
C SER A 302 6.59 21.33 -11.39
N GLU A 303 5.28 21.11 -11.62
CA GLU A 303 4.30 22.15 -11.92
C GLU A 303 3.60 22.74 -10.68
N ILE A 304 3.77 22.11 -9.50
CA ILE A 304 3.08 22.47 -8.25
C ILE A 304 3.78 23.63 -7.55
N LYS A 305 3.81 24.81 -8.18
CA LYS A 305 4.44 26.02 -7.60
C LYS A 305 3.52 27.22 -7.58
#